data_AF-A0A2N3WQI7-F1
#
_entry.id   AF-A0A2N3WQI7-F1
#
_cell.length_a   1.000
_cell.length_b   1.000
_cell.length_c   1.000
_cell.angle_alpha   90.00
_cell.angle_beta   90.00
_cell.angle_gamma   90.00
#
_symmetry.space_group_name_H-M   'P 1'
#
loop_
_entity.id
_entity.type
_entity.pdbx_description
1 polymer ?
#
loop_
_entity_poly.entity_id
_entity_poly.type
_entity_poly.pdbx_seq_one_letter_code
_entity_poly.pdbx_strand_id
1 'polypeptide(L)'
;MCTTGPEIRGTRVELLTAPDCPNAEAARSLVAECLAESRLDASVVERVGRYRSPTILVDGVDVMGTPGPVAGDACRLDVPSRERVLAALTAARG
;
A
#
# COMPACT_ATOMS: atom_id res chain seq x y z
N MET A 1 -19.14 -30.32 -2.16
CA MET A 1 -19.03 -29.17 -3.08
C MET A 1 -18.64 -28.00 -2.20
N CYS A 2 -17.34 -27.73 -2.08
CA CYS A 2 -16.85 -26.69 -1.18
C CYS A 2 -16.98 -25.36 -1.92
N THR A 3 -17.86 -24.49 -1.45
CA THR A 3 -17.95 -23.10 -1.89
C THR A 3 -16.63 -22.43 -1.55
N THR A 4 -15.75 -22.28 -2.53
CA THR A 4 -14.67 -21.29 -2.48
C THR A 4 -15.35 -19.97 -2.13
N GLY A 5 -14.99 -19.40 -0.97
CA GLY A 5 -15.45 -18.07 -0.57
C GLY A 5 -15.20 -17.07 -1.70
N PRO A 6 -15.89 -15.91 -1.73
CA PRO A 6 -15.79 -14.96 -2.83
C PRO A 6 -14.32 -14.73 -3.14
N GLU A 7 -13.91 -15.20 -4.31
CA GLU A 7 -12.59 -14.96 -4.86
C GLU A 7 -12.47 -13.45 -4.97
N ILE A 8 -11.87 -12.86 -3.95
CA ILE A 8 -11.82 -11.42 -3.73
C ILE A 8 -11.00 -10.88 -4.91
N ARG A 9 -11.69 -10.51 -5.99
CA ARG A 9 -11.20 -9.62 -7.05
C ARG A 9 -11.08 -8.21 -6.47
N GLY A 10 -10.52 -8.11 -5.29
CA GLY A 10 -10.32 -6.88 -4.55
C GLY A 10 -8.89 -6.42 -4.74
N THR A 11 -8.71 -5.10 -4.78
CA THR A 11 -7.40 -4.50 -4.97
C THR A 11 -6.47 -4.88 -3.81
N ARG A 12 -5.31 -5.48 -4.09
CA ARG A 12 -4.34 -5.82 -3.04
C ARG A 12 -3.53 -4.58 -2.69
N VAL A 13 -3.49 -4.20 -1.42
CA VAL A 13 -2.65 -3.09 -0.94
C VAL A 13 -1.59 -3.65 0.00
N GLU A 14 -0.31 -3.38 -0.26
CA GLU A 14 0.79 -3.79 0.62
C GLU A 14 1.48 -2.58 1.22
N LEU A 15 1.59 -2.55 2.53
CA LEU A 15 2.32 -1.51 3.27
C LEU A 15 3.65 -2.09 3.74
N LEU A 16 4.74 -1.60 3.15
CA LEU A 16 6.09 -2.04 3.43
C LEU A 16 6.81 -1.02 4.33
N THR A 17 7.02 -1.41 5.58
CA THR A 17 7.61 -0.56 6.62
C THR A 17 8.91 -1.15 7.17
N ALA A 18 9.79 -0.28 7.64
CA ALA A 18 11.01 -0.65 8.33
C ALA A 18 10.69 -0.71 9.83
N PRO A 19 11.36 -1.59 10.59
CA PRO A 19 11.04 -1.81 12.01
C PRO A 19 11.16 -0.55 12.88
N ASP A 20 11.91 0.47 12.44
CA ASP A 20 12.10 1.75 13.15
C ASP A 20 11.57 2.95 12.34
N CYS A 21 10.61 2.73 11.43
CA CYS A 21 10.10 3.80 10.59
C CYS A 21 9.12 4.71 11.37
N PRO A 22 9.44 6.00 11.59
CA PRO A 22 8.53 6.91 12.31
C PRO A 22 7.23 7.18 11.54
N ASN A 23 7.24 6.98 10.22
CA ASN A 23 6.09 7.24 9.35
C ASN A 23 5.21 6.01 9.14
N ALA A 24 5.49 4.87 9.79
CA ALA A 24 4.74 3.63 9.60
C ALA A 24 3.27 3.77 9.99
N GLU A 25 3.00 4.33 11.17
CA GLU A 25 1.63 4.51 11.67
C GLU A 25 0.85 5.52 10.82
N ALA A 26 1.49 6.63 10.44
CA ALA A 26 0.91 7.63 9.56
C ALA A 26 0.54 7.05 8.19
N ALA A 27 1.42 6.22 7.60
CA ALA A 27 1.17 5.56 6.33
C ALA A 27 0.02 4.54 6.44
N ARG A 28 -0.05 3.79 7.54
CA ARG A 28 -1.15 2.85 7.81
C ARG A 28 -2.50 3.56 7.90
N SER A 29 -2.59 4.64 8.68
CA SER A 29 -3.82 5.44 8.79
C SER A 29 -4.22 6.03 7.44
N LEU A 30 -3.25 6.54 6.68
CA LEU A 30 -3.50 7.11 5.35
C LEU A 30 -4.07 6.06 4.38
N VAL A 31 -3.54 4.84 4.37
CA VAL A 31 -4.08 3.74 3.56
C VAL A 31 -5.50 3.40 4.00
N ALA A 32 -5.77 3.29 5.30
CA ALA A 32 -7.09 2.97 5.81
C ALA A 32 -8.14 4.03 5.42
N GLU A 33 -7.81 5.31 5.58
CA GLU A 33 -8.67 6.43 5.16
C GLU A 33 -8.94 6.39 3.66
N CYS A 34 -7.90 6.24 2.83
CA CYS A 34 -8.05 6.18 1.38
C CYS A 34 -8.94 5.01 0.92
N LEU A 35 -8.84 3.87 1.58
CA LEU A 35 -9.67 2.70 1.28
C LEU A 35 -11.13 2.92 1.69
N ALA A 36 -11.36 3.49 2.87
CA ALA A 36 -12.70 3.86 3.33
C ALA A 36 -13.37 4.83 2.35
N GLU A 37 -12.61 5.79 1.81
CA GLU A 37 -13.10 6.76 0.83
C GLU A 37 -13.35 6.14 -0.56
N SER A 38 -12.44 5.27 -1.02
CA SER A 38 -12.55 4.65 -2.34
C SER A 38 -13.70 3.62 -2.41
N ARG A 39 -14.21 3.16 -1.25
CA ARG A 39 -15.19 2.06 -1.13
C ARG A 39 -14.77 0.83 -1.95
N LEU A 40 -13.46 0.61 -2.05
CA LEU A 40 -12.88 -0.55 -2.71
C LEU A 40 -12.84 -1.70 -1.72
N ASP A 41 -13.26 -2.87 -2.19
CA ASP A 41 -12.95 -4.11 -1.49
C ASP A 41 -11.46 -4.37 -1.71
N ALA A 42 -10.64 -4.07 -0.71
CA ALA A 42 -9.18 -4.13 -0.81
C ALA A 42 -8.59 -4.85 0.40
N SER A 43 -7.63 -5.74 0.15
CA SER A 43 -6.92 -6.45 1.21
C SER A 43 -5.61 -5.73 1.53
N VAL A 44 -5.48 -5.21 2.75
CA VAL A 44 -4.25 -4.57 3.23
C VAL A 44 -3.33 -5.61 3.87
N VAL A 45 -2.11 -5.73 3.37
CA VAL A 45 -1.06 -6.59 3.92
C VAL A 45 0.10 -5.72 4.40
N GLU A 46 0.33 -5.70 5.70
CA GLU A 46 1.49 -5.01 6.28
C GLU A 46 2.69 -5.95 6.33
N ARG A 47 3.85 -5.50 5.84
CA ARG A 47 5.11 -6.24 5.91
C ARG A 47 6.18 -5.34 6.51
N VAL A 48 6.75 -5.80 7.61
CA VAL A 48 7.89 -5.13 8.26
C VAL A 48 9.19 -5.82 7.82
N GLY A 49 10.18 -5.06 7.38
CA GLY A 49 11.45 -5.60 6.91
C GLY A 49 12.41 -4.53 6.41
N ARG A 50 13.42 -4.95 5.63
CA ARG A 50 14.36 -4.03 4.97
C ARG A 50 13.73 -3.44 3.71
N TYR A 51 12.85 -2.47 3.90
CA TYR A 51 12.18 -1.75 2.82
C TYR A 51 12.49 -0.25 2.85
N ARG A 52 12.37 0.38 1.69
CA ARG A 52 12.44 1.85 1.57
C ARG A 52 11.19 2.50 2.15
N SER A 53 11.17 2.65 3.46
CA SER A 53 9.92 2.95 4.15
C SER A 53 9.58 4.43 4.25
N PRO A 54 8.28 4.77 4.23
CA PRO A 54 7.14 3.88 3.96
C PRO A 54 6.96 3.67 2.44
N THR A 55 6.77 2.41 2.00
CA THR A 55 6.38 2.09 0.61
C THR A 55 4.98 1.50 0.62
N ILE A 56 4.11 1.97 -0.28
CA ILE A 56 2.74 1.47 -0.44
C ILE A 56 2.65 0.92 -1.86
N LEU A 57 2.29 -0.37 -1.96
CA LEU A 57 2.03 -1.03 -3.22
C LEU A 57 0.53 -1.22 -3.39
N VAL A 58 0.00 -0.87 -4.55
CA VAL A 58 -1.37 -1.16 -4.96
C VAL A 58 -1.27 -2.11 -6.14
N ASP A 59 -1.76 -3.33 -5.97
CA ASP A 59 -1.63 -4.44 -6.92
C ASP A 59 -0.17 -4.70 -7.35
N GLY A 60 0.77 -4.52 -6.42
CA GLY A 60 2.21 -4.64 -6.68
C GLY A 60 2.85 -3.41 -7.34
N VAL A 61 2.07 -2.36 -7.65
CA VAL A 61 2.56 -1.09 -8.20
C VAL A 61 2.80 -0.09 -7.08
N ASP A 62 4.01 0.46 -7.01
CA ASP A 62 4.34 1.53 -6.07
C ASP A 62 3.54 2.80 -6.36
N VAL A 63 2.81 3.31 -5.36
CA VAL A 63 1.98 4.53 -5.49
C VAL A 63 2.80 5.76 -5.82
N MET A 64 4.09 5.74 -5.51
CA MET A 64 5.02 6.81 -5.82
C MET A 64 5.63 6.68 -7.21
N GLY A 65 5.22 5.67 -8.00
CA GLY A 65 5.66 5.46 -9.36
C GLY A 65 7.18 5.30 -9.50
N THR A 66 7.88 4.90 -8.43
CA THR A 66 9.33 4.78 -8.46
C THR A 66 9.71 3.41 -9.02
N PRO A 67 10.21 3.32 -10.27
CA PRO A 67 10.68 2.05 -10.80
C PRO A 67 11.91 1.59 -10.02
N GLY A 68 11.87 0.38 -9.47
CA GLY A 68 13.02 -0.25 -8.80
C GLY A 68 12.63 -1.11 -7.61
N PRO A 69 13.60 -1.82 -7.02
CA PRO A 69 13.35 -2.71 -5.89
C PRO A 69 12.85 -1.93 -4.67
N VAL A 70 11.72 -2.34 -4.11
CA VAL A 70 11.18 -1.79 -2.85
C VAL A 70 12.05 -2.10 -1.63
N ALA A 71 12.92 -3.11 -1.77
CA ALA A 71 13.91 -3.48 -0.76
C ALA A 71 14.95 -2.36 -0.60
N GLY A 72 15.30 -2.07 0.65
CA GLY A 72 16.34 -1.09 0.99
C GLY A 72 16.46 -0.88 2.50
N ASP A 73 17.60 -0.36 2.93
CA ASP A 73 17.91 -0.15 4.35
C ASP A 73 17.67 1.30 4.82
N ALA A 74 17.22 2.19 3.93
CA ALA A 74 17.01 3.61 4.22
C ALA A 74 15.56 4.03 4.04
N CYS A 75 15.06 4.82 5.00
CA CYS A 75 13.77 5.49 4.88
C CYS A 75 13.77 6.43 3.67
N ARG A 76 12.64 6.45 2.98
CA ARG A 76 12.39 7.39 1.89
C ARG A 76 12.14 8.78 2.50
N LEU A 77 12.87 9.79 2.03
CA LEU A 77 12.67 11.19 2.44
C LEU A 77 11.34 11.76 1.95
N ASP A 78 10.87 11.31 0.78
CA ASP A 78 9.58 11.72 0.21
C ASP A 78 8.46 10.80 0.73
N VAL A 79 7.59 11.30 1.61
CA VAL A 79 6.52 10.50 2.23
C VAL A 79 5.30 10.44 1.30
N PRO A 80 4.64 9.28 1.11
CA PRO A 80 3.45 9.15 0.26
C PRO A 80 2.32 10.04 0.75
N SER A 81 1.75 10.84 -0.17
CA SER A 81 0.62 11.71 0.10
C SER A 81 -0.71 11.00 -0.21
N ARG A 82 -1.78 11.45 0.45
CA ARG A 82 -3.14 10.92 0.28
C ARG A 82 -3.58 10.93 -1.18
N GLU A 83 -3.30 12.02 -1.88
CA GLU A 83 -3.66 12.19 -3.30
C GLU A 83 -3.02 11.13 -4.20
N ARG A 84 -1.75 10.77 -3.94
CA ARG A 84 -1.06 9.72 -4.71
C ARG A 84 -1.64 8.34 -4.44
N VAL A 85 -1.97 8.04 -3.18
CA VAL A 85 -2.60 6.76 -2.83
C VAL A 85 -3.99 6.63 -3.46
N LEU A 86 -4.81 7.68 -3.40
CA LEU A 86 -6.12 7.70 -4.05
C LEU A 86 -6.02 7.59 -5.58
N ALA A 87 -5.04 8.26 -6.20
CA ALA A 87 -4.80 8.14 -7.64
C ALA A 87 -4.41 6.72 -8.04
N ALA A 88 -3.52 6.06 -7.28
CA ALA A 88 -3.13 4.68 -7.52
C ALA A 88 -4.28 3.70 -7.32
N LEU A 89 -5.08 3.86 -6.25
CA LEU A 89 -6.28 3.07 -6.01
C LEU A 89 -7.31 3.25 -7.13
N THR A 90 -7.48 4.47 -7.65
CA THR A 90 -8.37 4.75 -8.78
C THR A 90 -7.86 4.13 -10.07
N ALA A 91 -6.54 4.17 -10.31
CA ALA A 91 -5.92 3.54 -11.47
C ALA A 91 -6.07 2.00 -11.43
N ALA A 92 -6.00 1.39 -10.24
CA ALA A 92 -6.19 -0.05 -10.07
C ALA A 92 -7.65 -0.54 -10.23
N ARG A 93 -8.62 0.38 -10.30
CA ARG A 93 -10.03 0.07 -10.60
C ARG A 93 -10.33 -0.11 -12.09
N GLY A 94 -9.43 0.36 -12.96
CA GLY A 94 -9.62 0.50 -14.41
C GLY A 94 -9.22 -0.74 -15.20
#